data_AF-A0A7G9B610-F1
#
_entry.id   AF-A0A7G9B610-F1
#
_cell.length_a   1.000
_cell.length_b   1.000
_cell.length_c   1.000
_cell.angle_alpha   90.00
_cell.angle_beta   90.00
_cell.angle_gamma   90.00
#
_symmetry.space_group_name_H-M   'P 1'
#
loop_
_entity.id
_entity.type
_entity.pdbx_description
1 polymer ?
#
loop_
_entity_poly.entity_id
_entity_poly.type
_entity_poly.pdbx_seq_one_letter_code
_entity_poly.pdbx_strand_id
1 'polypeptide(L)' 'MLSATLLLLCNSLLFSLRLEGNGSSFPKPLSAAEEKMYLERFSQGDVEARNVLIEHNLRLVAHIINNG' A
#
# COMPACT_ATOMS: atom_id res chain seq x y z
N MET A 1 -35.69 3.19 21.92
CA MET A 1 -34.48 3.01 22.76
C MET A 1 -33.74 1.73 22.40
N LEU A 2 -34.43 0.58 22.34
CA LEU A 2 -33.82 -0.72 22.02
C LEU A 2 -33.19 -0.83 20.62
N SER A 3 -33.74 -0.15 19.61
CA SER A 3 -33.14 -0.11 18.27
C SER A 3 -31.85 0.70 18.21
N ALA A 4 -31.76 1.81 18.96
CA ALA A 4 -30.57 2.64 19.03
C ALA A 4 -29.42 1.92 19.74
N THR A 5 -29.73 1.18 20.82
CA THR A 5 -28.74 0.34 21.51
C THR A 5 -28.26 -0.81 20.63
N LEU A 6 -29.14 -1.41 19.81
CA LEU A 6 -28.77 -2.45 18.86
C LEU A 6 -27.85 -1.91 17.76
N LEU A 7 -28.16 -0.74 17.19
CA LEU A 7 -27.31 -0.05 16.21
C LEU A 7 -25.92 0.30 16.78
N LEU A 8 -25.86 0.81 18.01
CA LEU A 8 -24.60 1.11 18.70
C LEU A 8 -23.77 -0.16 18.93
N LEU A 9 -24.41 -1.26 19.35
CA LEU A 9 -23.75 -2.55 19.54
C LEU A 9 -23.20 -3.10 18.21
N CYS A 10 -24.00 -3.11 17.14
CA CYS A 10 -23.55 -3.54 15.82
C CYS A 10 -22.36 -2.71 15.32
N ASN A 11 -22.40 -1.38 15.47
CA ASN A 11 -21.28 -0.52 15.07
C ASN A 11 -20.02 -0.77 15.90
N SER A 12 -20.15 -1.02 17.21
CA SER A 12 -19.02 -1.36 18.06
C SER A 12 -18.39 -2.70 17.70
N LEU A 13 -19.19 -3.68 17.30
CA LEU A 13 -18.70 -5.01 16.89
C LEU A 13 -17.98 -4.97 15.54
N LEU A 14 -18.41 -4.10 14.62
CA LEU A 14 -17.80 -3.91 13.30
C LEU A 14 -16.54 -3.01 13.34
N PHE A 15 -16.18 -2.46 14.50
CA PHE A 15 -15.03 -1.58 14.65
C PHE A 15 -13.69 -2.27 14.35
N SER A 16 -13.56 -3.55 14.71
CA SER A 16 -12.36 -4.36 14.43
C SER A 16 -12.07 -4.49 12.92
N LEU A 17 -13.12 -4.58 12.11
CA LEU A 17 -13.01 -4.67 10.63
C LEU A 17 -12.52 -3.35 10.01
N ARG A 18 -12.71 -2.21 10.69
CA ARG A 18 -12.18 -0.92 10.22
C ARG A 18 -10.67 -0.77 10.45
N LEU A 19 -10.08 -1.57 11.33
CA LEU A 19 -8.65 -1.49 11.65
C LEU A 19 -7.77 -2.15 10.56
N GLU A 20 -8.32 -3.04 9.73
CA GLU A 20 -7.58 -3.65 8.61
C GLU A 20 -7.28 -2.68 7.44
N GLY A 21 -7.85 -1.47 7.44
CA GLY A 21 -7.65 -0.48 6.38
C GLY A 21 -6.32 0.30 6.43
N ASN A 22 -5.51 0.12 7.48
CA ASN A 22 -4.27 0.90 7.67
C ASN A 22 -2.99 0.20 7.19
N GLY A 23 -3.10 -1.01 6.62
CA GLY A 23 -2.01 -1.60 5.86
C GLY A 23 -1.98 -0.94 4.49
N SER A 24 -0.99 -0.07 4.23
CA SER A 24 -0.79 0.46 2.88
C SER A 24 -0.72 -0.73 1.92
N SER A 25 -1.74 -0.88 1.06
CA SER A 25 -1.82 -1.98 0.07
C SER A 25 -0.60 -2.02 -0.85
N PHE A 26 0.17 -0.93 -0.87
CA PHE A 26 1.45 -0.80 -1.54
C PHE A 26 2.63 -1.06 -0.58
N PRO A 27 3.68 -1.77 -1.05
CA PRO A 27 4.93 -1.92 -0.31
C PRO A 27 5.51 -0.56 0.09
N LYS A 28 6.30 -0.53 1.17
CA LYS A 28 7.01 0.68 1.61
C LYS A 28 8.02 1.09 0.53
N PRO A 29 8.27 2.39 0.34
CA PRO A 29 9.28 2.84 -0.64
C PRO A 29 10.66 2.28 -0.28
N LEU A 30 11.44 1.95 -1.30
CA LEU A 30 12.84 1.56 -1.16
C LEU A 30 13.64 2.74 -0.61
N SER A 31 14.70 2.45 0.13
CA SER A 31 15.70 3.47 0.45
C SER A 31 16.49 3.86 -0.80
N ALA A 32 17.06 5.07 -0.82
CA ALA A 32 17.86 5.55 -1.96
C ALA A 32 19.06 4.63 -2.29
N ALA A 33 19.63 3.95 -1.28
CA ALA A 33 20.71 3.00 -1.47
C ALA A 33 20.24 1.70 -2.16
N GLU A 34 19.08 1.17 -1.74
CA GLU A 34 18.48 -0.02 -2.35
C GLU A 34 18.02 0.26 -3.78
N GLU A 35 17.39 1.40 -4.01
CA GLU A 35 16.96 1.82 -5.34
C GLU A 35 18.14 1.90 -6.31
N LYS A 36 19.26 2.50 -5.88
CA LYS A 36 20.49 2.54 -6.69
C LYS A 36 21.02 1.15 -7.02
N MET A 37 21.03 0.24 -6.04
CA MET A 37 21.45 -1.14 -6.24
C MET A 37 20.55 -1.86 -7.27
N TYR A 38 19.23 -1.71 -7.18
CA TYR A 38 18.30 -2.33 -8.14
C TYR A 38 18.38 -1.68 -9.52
N LEU A 39 18.65 -0.38 -9.61
CA LEU A 39 18.89 0.30 -10.89
C LEU A 39 20.17 -0.21 -11.58
N GLU A 40 21.25 -0.41 -10.83
CA GLU A 40 22.48 -1.02 -11.35
C GLU A 40 22.23 -2.45 -11.84
N ARG A 41 21.51 -3.28 -11.08
CA ARG A 41 21.12 -4.64 -11.52
C ARG A 41 20.21 -4.62 -12.74
N PHE A 42 19.25 -3.70 -12.79
CA PHE A 42 18.39 -3.52 -13.94
C PHE A 42 19.19 -3.15 -15.20
N SER A 43 20.22 -2.29 -15.07
CA SER A 43 21.11 -1.95 -16.18
C SER A 43 21.90 -3.15 -16.73
N GLN A 44 22.08 -4.20 -15.91
CA GLN A 44 22.70 -5.46 -16.31
C GLN A 44 21.71 -6.44 -16.97
N GLY A 45 20.43 -6.05 -17.11
CA GLY A 45 19.38 -6.87 -17.73
C GLY A 45 18.60 -7.76 -16.76
N ASP A 46 18.74 -7.53 -15.45
CA ASP A 46 18.00 -8.28 -14.43
C ASP A 46 16.50 -7.91 -14.43
N VAL A 47 15.66 -8.88 -14.79
CA VAL A 47 14.20 -8.74 -14.85
C VAL A 47 13.58 -8.66 -13.45
N GLU A 48 14.17 -9.31 -12.45
CA GLU A 48 13.67 -9.25 -11.07
C GLU A 48 13.89 -7.86 -10.49
N ALA A 49 15.05 -7.26 -10.75
CA ALA A 49 15.32 -5.88 -10.35
C ALA A 49 14.31 -4.89 -10.94
N ARG A 50 13.90 -5.10 -12.20
CA ARG A 50 12.82 -4.31 -12.83
C ARG A 50 11.49 -4.47 -12.09
N ASN A 51 11.10 -5.69 -11.78
CA ASN A 51 9.81 -5.97 -11.14
C ASN A 51 9.73 -5.33 -9.75
N VAL A 52 10.80 -5.46 -8.96
CA VAL A 52 10.91 -4.83 -7.64
C VAL A 52 10.77 -3.30 -7.74
N LEU A 53 11.48 -2.67 -8.67
CA LEU A 53 11.39 -1.22 -8.89
C LEU A 53 9.98 -0.77 -9.31
N ILE A 54 9.29 -1.56 -10.14
CA ILE A 54 7.92 -1.26 -10.57
C ILE A 54 6.96 -1.33 -9.37
N GLU A 55 6.94 -2.43 -8.63
CA GLU A 55 5.98 -2.64 -7.53
C GLU A 55 6.09 -1.57 -6.44
N HIS A 56 7.31 -1.15 -6.12
CA HIS A 56 7.55 -0.12 -5.11
C HIS A 56 7.17 1.28 -5.61
N ASN A 57 7.27 1.53 -6.92
CA ASN A 57 6.86 2.79 -7.54
C ASN A 57 5.39 2.82 -7.99
N LEU A 58 4.64 1.71 -7.95
CA LEU A 58 3.20 1.68 -8.28
C LEU A 58 2.37 2.65 -7.42
N ARG A 59 2.80 2.91 -6.19
CA ARG A 59 2.17 3.91 -5.31
C ARG A 59 2.17 5.31 -5.96
N LEU A 60 3.25 5.67 -6.64
CA LEU A 60 3.35 6.96 -7.33
C LEU A 60 2.33 7.03 -8.47
N VAL A 61 2.17 5.94 -9.23
CA VAL A 61 1.16 5.84 -10.30
C VAL A 61 -0.25 6.00 -9.75
N ALA A 62 -0.58 5.32 -8.65
CA ALA A 62 -1.88 5.46 -8.00
C ALA A 62 -2.14 6.90 -7.53
N HIS A 63 -1.10 7.57 -7.02
CA HIS A 63 -1.20 8.98 -6.62
C HIS A 63 -1.41 9.91 -7.82
N ILE A 64 -0.69 9.70 -8.92
CA ILE A 64 -0.83 10.48 -10.16
C ILE A 64 -2.23 10.34 -10.75
N ILE A 65 -2.79 9.12 -10.77
CA ILE A 65 -4.14 8.89 -11.33
C ILE A 65 -5.24 9.53 -10.47
N ASN A 66 -5.11 9.48 -9.14
CA ASN A 66 -6.13 10.02 -8.24
C ASN A 66 -6.08 11.54 -8.09
N ASN A 67 -4.91 12.16 -8.28
CA ASN A 67 -4.71 13.60 -8.05
C ASN A 67 -4.33 14.37 -9.34
N GLY A 68 -4.36 13.71 -10.50
CA GLY A 68 -4.08 14.29 -11.81
C GLY A 68 -5.32 14.81 -12.52
#